data_AF-A0A7K2AVD0-F1
#
_entry.id   AF-A0A7K2AVD0-F1
#
_cell.length_a   1.000
_cell.length_b   1.000
_cell.length_c   1.000
_cell.angle_alpha   90.00
_cell.angle_beta   90.00
_cell.angle_gamma   90.00
#
_symmetry.space_group_name_H-M   'P 1'
#
loop_
_entity.id
_entity.type
_entity.pdbx_description
1 polymer ?
#
loop_
_entity_poly.entity_id
_entity_poly.type
_entity_poly.pdbx_seq_one_letter_code
_entity_poly.pdbx_strand_id
1 'polypeptide(L)'
;MVAEGPNWADKTVFTGDNLPIMRAMNSESVDLIYLDPPFNSKADYAAPIGSAAAGAAFKDTWTLSDVDVEWINLLEDKHPKLWRVLLAAMTPSDKSYLAYMAVRLLEMHRLLKPDGSLYLHCDPTMSHYLKLLLDAVFGRHPLRNEIIWHYRRWSGASKQFQRMHDVLLWYSRGESWTFTRPLQDYAHPEFIETTVREMRDGRLVRARDADGNYIRRKSKNEGVLMHDVWDDINFIAPTSKERVGYPTQKPLALLQRVITASSNPGDLVFDPFCGCATTLVAADDLTRSWTGIDISPKAAELVTHRITDRQGLFRDIIHRTDLPKRTDLGTPPPTTAPPTGNTSTAPSPATAQDAAPTSRPDTSKWITSSLPPRAAPTTSTTFNSCAATATGSKATAEWSTCEPASSSPTRLARTPDDRSSPHMSDTNGTTRTSPMPPPVRQQDPEATPEQVAAALLRRDPAPTAAQATPQ
;
A
#
# COMPACT_ATOMS: atom_id res chain seq x y z
N MET A 1 20.90 -14.51 20.31
CA MET A 1 21.37 -15.25 19.12
C MET A 1 22.14 -14.27 18.27
N VAL A 2 23.35 -14.60 17.83
CA VAL A 2 24.06 -13.74 16.87
C VAL A 2 23.28 -13.83 15.56
N ALA A 3 22.84 -12.70 15.00
CA ALA A 3 22.17 -12.71 13.71
C ALA A 3 23.16 -13.28 12.68
N GLU A 4 22.88 -14.50 12.21
CA GLU A 4 23.61 -15.03 11.05
C GLU A 4 23.20 -14.21 9.83
N GLY A 5 24.17 -13.78 9.03
CA GLY A 5 23.91 -13.04 7.80
C GLY A 5 23.10 -13.85 6.78
N PRO A 6 22.91 -13.29 5.56
CA PRO A 6 22.24 -13.99 4.47
C PRO A 6 22.83 -15.39 4.20
N ASN A 7 21.99 -16.41 4.09
CA ASN A 7 22.37 -17.79 3.70
C ASN A 7 22.29 -18.02 2.18
N TRP A 8 22.49 -16.95 1.41
CA TRP A 8 22.56 -16.93 -0.04
C TRP A 8 23.64 -15.95 -0.48
N ALA A 9 24.10 -16.08 -1.73
CA ALA A 9 25.07 -15.17 -2.30
C ALA A 9 24.41 -13.84 -2.69
N ASP A 10 25.15 -12.74 -2.62
CA ASP A 10 24.69 -11.45 -3.13
C ASP A 10 24.34 -11.55 -4.63
N LYS A 11 23.45 -10.67 -5.11
CA LYS A 11 22.99 -10.60 -6.52
C LYS A 11 22.31 -11.88 -6.99
N THR A 12 21.62 -12.55 -6.07
CA THR A 12 20.81 -13.74 -6.38
C THR A 12 19.38 -13.34 -6.74
N VAL A 13 18.89 -13.84 -7.88
CA VAL A 13 17.46 -13.89 -8.21
C VAL A 13 16.96 -15.32 -8.06
N PHE A 14 15.94 -15.51 -7.24
CA PHE A 14 15.24 -16.78 -7.15
C PHE A 14 14.00 -16.79 -8.05
N THR A 15 13.74 -17.92 -8.69
CA THR A 15 12.49 -18.14 -9.43
C THR A 15 11.62 -19.14 -8.70
N GLY A 16 10.38 -18.74 -8.41
CA GLY A 16 9.37 -19.58 -7.76
C GLY A 16 8.40 -18.76 -6.91
N ASP A 17 7.53 -19.46 -6.18
CA ASP A 17 6.69 -18.80 -5.17
C ASP A 17 7.57 -18.26 -4.03
N ASN A 18 7.35 -17.00 -3.66
CA ASN A 18 8.22 -16.31 -2.70
C ASN A 18 8.08 -16.83 -1.26
N LEU A 19 6.97 -17.45 -0.88
CA LEU A 19 6.75 -17.89 0.50
C LEU A 19 7.72 -19.01 0.94
N PRO A 20 7.86 -20.14 0.22
CA PRO A 20 8.82 -21.19 0.60
C PRO A 20 10.27 -20.71 0.55
N ILE A 21 10.62 -19.84 -0.40
CA ILE A 21 11.96 -19.24 -0.49
C ILE A 21 12.23 -18.37 0.74
N MET A 22 11.32 -17.44 1.07
CA MET A 22 11.46 -16.58 2.25
C MET A 22 11.53 -17.39 3.55
N ARG A 23 10.71 -18.45 3.70
CA ARG A 23 10.77 -19.34 4.88
C ARG A 23 12.12 -20.01 5.08
N ALA A 24 12.87 -20.22 4.00
CA ALA A 24 14.16 -20.86 3.97
C ALA A 24 15.34 -19.86 4.11
N MET A 25 15.06 -18.54 4.01
CA MET A 25 16.01 -17.47 4.26
C MET A 25 16.20 -17.20 5.76
N ASN A 26 17.44 -16.93 6.18
CA ASN A 26 17.78 -16.57 7.56
C ASN A 26 17.04 -15.31 8.03
N SER A 27 16.63 -15.28 9.30
CA SER A 27 15.98 -14.13 9.93
C SER A 27 16.95 -12.95 10.06
N GLU A 28 16.43 -11.73 10.19
CA GLU A 28 17.26 -10.54 10.49
C GLU A 28 18.44 -10.32 9.52
N SER A 29 18.24 -10.66 8.24
CA SER A 29 19.27 -10.65 7.21
C SER A 29 19.14 -9.51 6.20
N VAL A 30 18.00 -8.82 6.17
CA VAL A 30 17.64 -7.80 5.17
C VAL A 30 17.51 -6.42 5.81
N ASP A 31 18.07 -5.38 5.17
CA ASP A 31 18.02 -3.98 5.64
C ASP A 31 16.79 -3.24 5.08
N LEU A 32 16.44 -3.47 3.82
CA LEU A 32 15.35 -2.77 3.15
C LEU A 32 14.53 -3.74 2.29
N ILE A 33 13.22 -3.77 2.49
CA ILE A 33 12.27 -4.45 1.61
C ILE A 33 11.49 -3.41 0.83
N TYR A 34 11.47 -3.53 -0.50
CA TYR A 34 10.47 -2.88 -1.35
C TYR A 34 9.61 -3.96 -1.99
N LEU A 35 8.29 -3.79 -1.96
CA LEU A 35 7.37 -4.73 -2.60
C LEU A 35 6.26 -4.01 -3.35
N ASP A 36 5.96 -4.53 -4.54
CA ASP A 36 4.87 -4.13 -5.42
C ASP A 36 4.08 -5.40 -5.79
N PRO A 37 3.31 -5.95 -4.82
CA PRO A 37 2.60 -7.21 -5.03
C PRO A 37 1.48 -7.03 -6.06
N PRO A 38 0.94 -8.12 -6.60
CA PRO A 38 -0.34 -8.07 -7.32
C PRO A 38 -1.47 -7.69 -6.33
N PHE A 39 -2.55 -7.02 -6.78
CA PHE A 39 -3.53 -6.32 -5.93
C PHE A 39 -4.98 -6.85 -5.99
N ASN A 40 -5.22 -8.04 -6.52
CA ASN A 40 -6.55 -8.60 -6.76
C ASN A 40 -7.43 -7.70 -7.66
N SER A 41 -6.82 -7.11 -8.69
CA SER A 41 -7.52 -6.23 -9.65
C SER A 41 -8.51 -6.98 -10.56
N LYS A 42 -8.57 -8.31 -10.45
CA LYS A 42 -9.43 -9.20 -11.23
C LYS A 42 -9.03 -9.30 -12.71
N ALA A 43 -7.75 -9.09 -13.03
CA ALA A 43 -7.22 -9.17 -14.38
C ALA A 43 -5.85 -9.86 -14.39
N ASP A 44 -5.62 -10.79 -15.31
CA ASP A 44 -4.28 -11.37 -15.46
C ASP A 44 -3.43 -10.49 -16.39
N TYR A 45 -2.14 -10.36 -16.07
CA TYR A 45 -1.23 -9.49 -16.80
C TYR A 45 -0.19 -10.30 -17.54
N ALA A 46 0.09 -9.90 -18.79
CA ALA A 46 1.15 -10.45 -19.61
C ALA A 46 1.91 -9.33 -20.32
N ALA A 47 3.22 -9.49 -20.45
CA ALA A 47 4.05 -8.56 -21.19
C ALA A 47 3.74 -8.63 -22.70
N PRO A 48 3.78 -7.49 -23.42
CA PRO A 48 3.51 -7.47 -24.86
C PRO A 48 4.51 -8.33 -25.63
N ILE A 49 4.00 -9.02 -26.66
CA ILE A 49 4.81 -9.77 -27.62
C ILE A 49 5.83 -8.84 -28.27
N GLY A 50 7.10 -9.26 -28.33
CA GLY A 50 8.20 -8.48 -28.90
C GLY A 50 8.86 -7.47 -27.95
N SER A 51 8.37 -7.33 -26.72
CA SER A 51 9.09 -6.58 -25.67
C SER A 51 10.23 -7.40 -25.06
N ALA A 52 11.19 -6.74 -24.41
CA ALA A 52 12.25 -7.44 -23.68
C ALA A 52 11.66 -8.34 -22.56
N ALA A 53 10.52 -7.95 -22.00
CA ALA A 53 9.78 -8.72 -21.01
C ALA A 53 8.84 -9.79 -21.60
N ALA A 54 8.80 -9.99 -22.93
CA ALA A 54 7.89 -10.95 -23.55
C ALA A 54 8.04 -12.35 -22.91
N GLY A 55 6.89 -12.98 -22.61
CA GLY A 55 6.81 -14.23 -21.86
C GLY A 55 6.63 -14.06 -20.34
N ALA A 56 6.85 -12.86 -19.79
CA ALA A 56 6.48 -12.57 -18.41
C ALA A 56 4.95 -12.45 -18.27
N ALA A 57 4.38 -13.18 -17.32
CA ALA A 57 2.97 -13.10 -16.98
C ALA A 57 2.78 -13.39 -15.49
N PHE A 58 1.74 -12.81 -14.90
CA PHE A 58 1.35 -13.08 -13.52
C PHE A 58 -0.17 -13.00 -13.37
N LYS A 59 -0.67 -13.77 -12.40
CA LYS A 59 -2.07 -13.82 -12.01
C LYS A 59 -2.35 -12.69 -11.02
N ASP A 60 -3.45 -11.95 -11.21
CA ASP A 60 -3.93 -10.93 -10.25
C ASP A 60 -5.39 -11.19 -9.82
N THR A 61 -5.67 -12.47 -9.57
CA THR A 61 -6.95 -13.01 -9.12
C THR A 61 -6.72 -14.07 -8.04
N TRP A 62 -7.56 -14.09 -7.01
CA TRP A 62 -7.50 -15.11 -5.95
C TRP A 62 -8.84 -15.75 -5.69
N THR A 63 -8.75 -17.04 -5.42
CA THR A 63 -9.85 -17.93 -5.06
C THR A 63 -9.42 -18.83 -3.91
N LEU A 64 -10.37 -19.53 -3.29
CA LEU A 64 -10.07 -20.44 -2.18
C LEU A 64 -9.09 -21.56 -2.56
N SER A 65 -9.02 -21.96 -3.84
CA SER A 65 -8.06 -22.97 -4.29
C SER A 65 -6.61 -22.46 -4.35
N ASP A 66 -6.42 -21.14 -4.29
CA ASP A 66 -5.09 -20.51 -4.26
C ASP A 66 -4.52 -20.40 -2.84
N VAL A 67 -5.28 -20.81 -1.83
CA VAL A 67 -4.92 -20.66 -0.42
C VAL A 67 -4.71 -22.03 0.20
N ASP A 68 -3.55 -22.22 0.79
CA ASP A 68 -3.26 -23.42 1.58
C ASP A 68 -4.05 -23.37 2.90
N VAL A 69 -4.68 -24.49 3.25
CA VAL A 69 -5.41 -24.68 4.51
C VAL A 69 -4.48 -24.48 5.71
N GLU A 70 -3.20 -24.80 5.59
CA GLU A 70 -2.23 -24.57 6.66
C GLU A 70 -1.98 -23.08 6.93
N TRP A 71 -2.06 -22.22 5.91
CA TRP A 71 -1.92 -20.77 6.10
C TRP A 71 -3.09 -20.21 6.89
N ILE A 72 -4.26 -20.71 6.55
CA ILE A 72 -5.53 -20.44 7.20
C ILE A 72 -5.47 -20.82 8.68
N ASN A 73 -5.09 -22.06 8.99
CA ASN A 73 -5.01 -22.56 10.36
C ASN A 73 -3.98 -21.75 11.16
N LEU A 74 -2.82 -21.46 10.56
CA LEU A 74 -1.80 -20.60 11.16
C LEU A 74 -2.35 -19.22 11.55
N LEU A 75 -3.08 -18.57 10.64
CA LEU A 75 -3.62 -17.23 10.88
C LEU A 75 -4.70 -17.24 11.97
N GLU A 76 -5.61 -18.21 11.93
CA GLU A 76 -6.68 -18.36 12.93
C GLU A 76 -6.12 -18.66 14.33
N ASP A 77 -5.21 -19.63 14.44
CA ASP A 77 -4.74 -20.14 15.73
C ASP A 77 -3.65 -19.28 16.36
N LYS A 78 -2.74 -18.74 15.54
CA LYS A 78 -1.51 -18.08 16.03
C LYS A 78 -1.51 -16.56 15.84
N HIS A 79 -2.35 -16.04 14.94
CA HIS A 79 -2.35 -14.62 14.60
C HIS A 79 -3.75 -13.99 14.62
N PRO A 80 -4.41 -13.92 15.81
CA PRO A 80 -5.80 -13.47 15.91
C PRO A 80 -6.04 -12.04 15.41
N LYS A 81 -5.02 -11.17 15.42
CA LYS A 81 -5.11 -9.82 14.83
C LYS A 81 -5.21 -9.88 13.30
N LEU A 82 -4.39 -10.69 12.65
CA LEU A 82 -4.45 -10.90 11.19
C LEU A 82 -5.77 -11.57 10.81
N TRP A 83 -6.18 -12.57 11.59
CA TRP A 83 -7.46 -13.25 11.38
C TRP A 83 -8.65 -12.29 11.34
N ARG A 84 -8.70 -11.31 12.25
CA ARG A 84 -9.73 -10.27 12.25
C ARG A 84 -9.76 -9.43 10.97
N VAL A 85 -8.59 -9.15 10.38
CA VAL A 85 -8.50 -8.42 9.10
C VAL A 85 -9.08 -9.26 7.96
N LEU A 86 -8.78 -10.56 7.93
CA LEU A 86 -9.35 -11.49 6.95
C LEU A 86 -10.89 -11.56 7.08
N LEU A 87 -11.42 -11.63 8.31
CA LEU A 87 -12.87 -11.64 8.52
C LEU A 87 -13.56 -10.35 8.05
N ALA A 88 -12.85 -9.22 8.03
CA ALA A 88 -13.36 -7.94 7.56
C ALA A 88 -13.37 -7.79 6.02
N ALA A 89 -12.77 -8.72 5.27
CA ALA A 89 -12.79 -8.68 3.81
C ALA A 89 -14.20 -8.94 3.26
N MET A 90 -14.61 -8.17 2.26
CA MET A 90 -15.99 -8.17 1.75
C MET A 90 -16.32 -9.41 0.90
N THR A 91 -15.33 -9.99 0.22
CA THR A 91 -15.56 -11.13 -0.67
C THR A 91 -14.63 -12.31 -0.37
N PRO A 92 -15.02 -13.55 -0.73
CA PRO A 92 -14.13 -14.71 -0.60
C PRO A 92 -12.80 -14.55 -1.35
N SER A 93 -12.81 -13.83 -2.48
CA SER A 93 -11.61 -13.50 -3.25
C SER A 93 -10.67 -12.60 -2.45
N ASP A 94 -11.21 -11.53 -1.84
CA ASP A 94 -10.43 -10.63 -0.98
C ASP A 94 -9.86 -11.36 0.23
N LYS A 95 -10.66 -12.22 0.88
CA LYS A 95 -10.17 -13.08 1.99
C LYS A 95 -9.00 -13.95 1.55
N SER A 96 -9.10 -14.53 0.36
CA SER A 96 -8.06 -15.42 -0.19
C SER A 96 -6.77 -14.66 -0.47
N TYR A 97 -6.88 -13.48 -1.07
CA TYR A 97 -5.75 -12.57 -1.29
C TYR A 97 -5.12 -12.12 0.04
N LEU A 98 -5.92 -11.78 1.04
CA LEU A 98 -5.41 -11.35 2.35
C LEU A 98 -4.72 -12.49 3.10
N ALA A 99 -5.21 -13.73 2.99
CA ALA A 99 -4.51 -14.89 3.52
C ALA A 99 -3.14 -15.09 2.84
N TYR A 100 -3.11 -15.00 1.51
CA TYR A 100 -1.89 -15.04 0.70
C TYR A 100 -0.88 -13.98 1.13
N MET A 101 -1.32 -12.72 1.30
CA MET A 101 -0.43 -11.63 1.71
C MET A 101 -0.01 -11.71 3.18
N ALA A 102 -0.91 -12.09 4.09
CA ALA A 102 -0.64 -12.12 5.53
C ALA A 102 0.55 -13.03 5.87
N VAL A 103 0.60 -14.25 5.33
CA VAL A 103 1.71 -15.17 5.58
C VAL A 103 3.04 -14.68 5.00
N ARG A 104 3.00 -13.92 3.90
CA ARG A 104 4.19 -13.33 3.28
C ARG A 104 4.70 -12.14 4.08
N LEU A 105 3.81 -11.28 4.56
CA LEU A 105 4.17 -10.16 5.43
C LEU A 105 4.77 -10.61 6.77
N LEU A 106 4.30 -11.75 7.32
CA LEU A 106 4.92 -12.37 8.50
C LEU A 106 6.38 -12.76 8.24
N GLU A 107 6.68 -13.38 7.10
CA GLU A 107 8.05 -13.73 6.72
C GLU A 107 8.89 -12.49 6.43
N MET A 108 8.36 -11.49 5.71
CA MET A 108 9.07 -10.24 5.46
C MET A 108 9.45 -9.53 6.76
N HIS A 109 8.54 -9.48 7.75
CA HIS A 109 8.83 -8.95 9.07
C HIS A 109 9.95 -9.73 9.78
N ARG A 110 9.97 -11.07 9.68
CA ARG A 110 11.02 -11.91 10.26
C ARG A 110 12.39 -11.65 9.63
N LEU A 111 12.45 -11.47 8.31
CA LEU A 111 13.70 -11.25 7.57
C LEU A 111 14.37 -9.90 7.89
N LEU A 112 13.61 -8.95 8.42
CA LEU A 112 13.86 -7.53 8.22
C LEU A 112 14.90 -6.76 9.08
N LYS A 113 15.89 -7.30 9.78
CA LYS A 113 16.76 -6.58 10.77
C LYS A 113 16.08 -5.58 11.76
N PRO A 114 16.54 -5.44 13.01
CA PRO A 114 15.90 -4.53 13.97
C PRO A 114 15.74 -3.07 13.50
N ASP A 115 16.67 -2.57 12.68
CA ASP A 115 16.71 -1.22 12.10
C ASP A 115 16.24 -1.13 10.65
N GLY A 116 15.72 -2.22 10.09
CA GLY A 116 15.29 -2.28 8.70
C GLY A 116 13.94 -1.62 8.41
N SER A 117 13.69 -1.34 7.13
CA SER A 117 12.47 -0.71 6.64
C SER A 117 11.76 -1.52 5.56
N LEU A 118 10.43 -1.41 5.51
CA LEU A 118 9.58 -1.99 4.47
C LEU A 118 8.75 -0.91 3.79
N TYR A 119 8.76 -0.92 2.45
CA TYR A 119 7.93 -0.09 1.59
C TYR A 119 6.99 -0.95 0.78
N LEU A 120 5.70 -0.85 1.08
CA LEU A 120 4.66 -1.50 0.29
C LEU A 120 4.04 -0.49 -0.66
N HIS A 121 4.25 -0.68 -1.96
CA HIS A 121 3.49 0.01 -2.99
C HIS A 121 2.04 -0.44 -2.94
N CYS A 122 1.09 0.47 -3.11
CA CYS A 122 -0.33 0.16 -3.02
C CYS A 122 -1.13 0.77 -4.17
N ASP A 123 -1.91 -0.09 -4.82
CA ASP A 123 -3.08 0.31 -5.58
C ASP A 123 -4.25 0.61 -4.61
N PRO A 124 -5.36 1.24 -5.07
CA PRO A 124 -6.47 1.58 -4.19
C PRO A 124 -7.40 0.40 -3.89
N THR A 125 -7.25 -0.72 -4.61
CA THR A 125 -8.17 -1.86 -4.56
C THR A 125 -8.04 -2.54 -3.20
N MET A 126 -6.80 -2.81 -2.78
CA MET A 126 -6.51 -3.51 -1.53
C MET A 126 -5.66 -2.72 -0.53
N SER A 127 -5.28 -1.46 -0.83
CA SER A 127 -4.42 -0.63 0.05
C SER A 127 -4.84 -0.63 1.52
N HIS A 128 -6.12 -0.37 1.80
CA HIS A 128 -6.62 -0.25 3.17
C HIS A 128 -6.56 -1.58 3.92
N TYR A 129 -6.87 -2.70 3.23
CA TYR A 129 -6.74 -4.02 3.85
C TYR A 129 -5.28 -4.39 4.09
N LEU A 130 -4.39 -4.09 3.14
CA LEU A 130 -2.95 -4.31 3.30
C LEU A 130 -2.36 -3.48 4.44
N LYS A 131 -2.81 -2.22 4.58
CA LYS A 131 -2.47 -1.37 5.73
C LYS A 131 -2.86 -2.01 7.05
N LEU A 132 -4.07 -2.58 7.14
CA LEU A 132 -4.52 -3.28 8.35
C LEU A 132 -3.72 -4.56 8.61
N LEU A 133 -3.31 -5.30 7.56
CA LEU A 133 -2.40 -6.44 7.73
C LEU A 133 -1.04 -5.99 8.26
N LEU A 134 -0.45 -4.93 7.71
CA LEU A 134 0.81 -4.38 8.21
C LEU A 134 0.69 -3.92 9.66
N ASP A 135 -0.39 -3.23 10.03
CA ASP A 135 -0.65 -2.86 11.44
C ASP A 135 -0.78 -4.08 12.37
N ALA A 136 -1.32 -5.18 11.86
CA ALA A 136 -1.43 -6.42 12.62
C ALA A 136 -0.10 -7.18 12.75
N VAL A 137 0.78 -7.09 11.74
CA VAL A 137 2.13 -7.71 11.73
C VAL A 137 3.13 -6.89 12.56
N PHE A 138 3.30 -5.62 12.22
CA PHE A 138 4.30 -4.73 12.83
C PHE A 138 3.80 -4.10 14.13
N GLY A 139 2.48 -4.03 14.32
CA GLY A 139 1.86 -3.17 15.32
C GLY A 139 1.49 -1.81 14.73
N ARG A 140 0.75 -1.00 15.49
CA ARG A 140 0.22 0.29 15.02
C ARG A 140 1.28 1.39 14.93
N HIS A 141 2.24 1.37 15.86
CA HIS A 141 3.21 2.44 15.95
C HIS A 141 4.25 2.43 14.83
N PRO A 142 4.75 1.32 14.26
CA PRO A 142 5.85 1.36 13.30
C PRO A 142 5.58 1.94 11.91
N LEU A 143 4.33 2.33 11.58
CA LEU A 143 4.09 3.16 10.39
C LEU A 143 4.87 4.47 10.51
N ARG A 144 5.69 4.79 9.51
CA ARG A 144 6.47 6.04 9.44
C ARG A 144 5.72 7.09 8.63
N ASN A 145 5.42 6.77 7.37
CA ASN A 145 4.64 7.64 6.49
C ASN A 145 3.74 6.84 5.55
N GLU A 146 2.68 7.51 5.12
CA GLU A 146 1.93 7.20 3.90
C GLU A 146 2.39 8.19 2.83
N ILE A 147 3.24 7.72 1.91
CA ILE A 147 3.85 8.56 0.88
C ILE A 147 2.96 8.57 -0.36
N ILE A 148 2.58 9.76 -0.81
CA ILE A 148 1.79 9.97 -2.02
C ILE A 148 2.74 10.17 -3.20
N TRP A 149 2.82 9.18 -4.08
CA TRP A 149 3.52 9.33 -5.35
C TRP A 149 2.53 9.90 -6.39
N HIS A 150 2.56 11.22 -6.54
CA HIS A 150 1.75 11.96 -7.49
C HIS A 150 2.46 12.06 -8.85
N TYR A 151 1.73 11.75 -9.92
CA TYR A 151 2.22 11.82 -11.29
C TYR A 151 1.16 12.41 -12.20
N ARG A 152 1.59 13.09 -13.26
CA ARG A 152 0.67 13.70 -14.21
C ARG A 152 0.38 12.75 -15.35
N ARG A 153 -0.89 12.64 -15.74
CA ARG A 153 -1.34 11.93 -16.95
C ARG A 153 -2.17 12.86 -17.82
N TRP A 154 -2.38 12.45 -19.07
CA TRP A 154 -3.27 13.12 -20.00
C TRP A 154 -4.67 13.10 -19.41
N SER A 155 -5.28 14.28 -19.26
CA SER A 155 -6.63 14.41 -18.71
C SER A 155 -7.64 13.82 -19.70
N GLY A 156 -8.43 12.85 -19.26
CA GLY A 156 -9.58 12.32 -19.98
C GLY A 156 -10.92 12.87 -19.49
N ALA A 157 -12.02 12.52 -20.16
CA ALA A 157 -13.35 12.71 -19.58
C ALA A 157 -13.50 11.83 -18.32
N SER A 158 -14.01 12.38 -17.22
CA SER A 158 -14.22 11.64 -15.97
C SER A 158 -15.51 12.08 -15.30
N LYS A 159 -16.21 11.13 -14.67
CA LYS A 159 -17.39 11.39 -13.82
C LYS A 159 -17.03 11.68 -12.35
N GLN A 160 -15.75 11.65 -12.03
CA GLN A 160 -15.19 11.81 -10.67
C GLN A 160 -13.79 12.43 -10.74
N PHE A 161 -13.18 12.72 -9.59
CA PHE A 161 -11.77 13.15 -9.56
C PHE A 161 -10.86 12.11 -10.21
N GLN A 162 -9.96 12.59 -11.08
CA GLN A 162 -9.03 11.71 -11.76
C GLN A 162 -7.98 11.21 -10.78
N ARG A 163 -7.70 9.91 -10.85
CA ARG A 163 -6.63 9.29 -10.07
C ARG A 163 -5.29 9.65 -10.69
N MET A 164 -4.48 10.38 -9.93
CA MET A 164 -3.16 10.90 -10.34
C MET A 164 -2.06 10.53 -9.33
N HIS A 165 -2.32 9.56 -8.46
CA HIS A 165 -1.32 9.11 -7.49
C HIS A 165 -1.49 7.63 -7.16
N ASP A 166 -0.38 7.05 -6.71
CA ASP A 166 -0.33 5.80 -5.97
C ASP A 166 0.27 6.05 -4.57
N VAL A 167 0.12 5.10 -3.66
CA VAL A 167 0.53 5.23 -2.26
C VAL A 167 1.65 4.26 -1.94
N LEU A 168 2.65 4.70 -1.19
CA LEU A 168 3.67 3.84 -0.59
C LEU A 168 3.52 3.87 0.93
N LEU A 169 3.29 2.71 1.53
CA LEU A 169 3.24 2.53 2.98
C LEU A 169 4.65 2.22 3.48
N TRP A 170 5.20 3.09 4.31
CA TRP A 170 6.53 2.91 4.90
C TRP A 170 6.44 2.49 6.37
N TYR A 171 6.97 1.32 6.69
CA TYR A 171 7.11 0.78 8.05
C TYR A 171 8.58 0.59 8.42
N SER A 172 8.92 0.87 9.67
CA SER A 172 10.17 0.37 10.27
C SER A 172 9.90 -0.95 11.00
N ARG A 173 10.91 -1.82 11.13
CA ARG A 173 10.80 -3.02 11.96
C ARG A 173 10.87 -2.69 13.45
N GLY A 174 11.84 -1.88 13.86
CA GLY A 174 12.03 -1.45 15.25
C GLY A 174 11.66 0.01 15.50
N GLU A 175 11.96 0.46 16.72
CA GLU A 175 11.80 1.86 17.14
C GLU A 175 12.91 2.78 16.61
N SER A 176 14.02 2.21 16.14
CA SER A 176 15.09 2.90 15.42
C SER A 176 15.16 2.32 14.00
N TRP A 177 15.51 3.15 13.03
CA TRP A 177 15.59 2.74 11.63
C TRP A 177 16.59 3.58 10.84
N THR A 178 17.15 2.98 9.79
CA THR A 178 18.02 3.70 8.84
C THR A 178 17.22 4.73 8.06
N PHE A 179 17.62 6.00 8.14
CA PHE A 179 17.02 7.08 7.33
C PHE A 179 18.01 8.20 6.99
N THR A 180 18.47 8.23 5.73
CA THR A 180 19.19 9.35 5.13
C THR A 180 18.17 10.40 4.67
N ARG A 181 18.22 11.58 5.29
CA ARG A 181 17.26 12.67 5.07
C ARG A 181 17.39 13.24 3.64
N PRO A 182 16.46 12.94 2.71
CA PRO A 182 16.51 13.53 1.39
C PRO A 182 16.15 15.01 1.49
N LEU A 183 16.78 15.82 0.66
CA LEU A 183 16.49 17.25 0.54
C LEU A 183 15.76 17.50 -0.78
N GLN A 184 14.88 18.49 -0.79
CA GLN A 184 14.17 18.99 -1.95
C GLN A 184 14.33 20.51 -2.04
N ASP A 185 14.04 21.08 -3.20
CA ASP A 185 14.04 22.52 -3.36
C ASP A 185 12.92 23.18 -2.55
N TYR A 186 13.14 24.44 -2.17
CA TYR A 186 12.07 25.24 -1.58
C TYR A 186 10.98 25.48 -2.61
N ALA A 187 9.72 25.50 -2.16
CA ALA A 187 8.58 25.86 -3.02
C ALA A 187 8.72 27.27 -3.63
N HIS A 188 9.41 28.16 -2.92
CA HIS A 188 9.68 29.53 -3.35
C HIS A 188 11.13 29.90 -3.07
N PRO A 189 12.07 29.50 -3.93
CA PRO A 189 13.49 29.80 -3.76
C PRO A 189 13.77 31.31 -3.65
N GLU A 190 12.96 32.14 -4.29
CA GLU A 190 12.99 33.60 -4.25
C GLU A 190 12.74 34.19 -2.85
N PHE A 191 12.10 33.45 -1.95
CA PHE A 191 11.86 33.88 -0.56
C PHE A 191 12.99 33.46 0.40
N ILE A 192 13.92 32.60 -0.04
CA ILE A 192 15.14 32.25 0.74
C ILE A 192 16.09 33.44 0.80
N GLU A 193 16.04 34.31 -0.21
CA GLU A 193 16.82 35.53 -0.24
C GLU A 193 16.34 36.51 0.83
N THR A 194 16.90 36.37 2.02
CA THR A 194 16.60 37.26 3.14
C THR A 194 17.25 38.61 2.88
N THR A 195 16.44 39.66 2.89
CA THR A 195 16.94 41.04 2.93
C THR A 195 17.82 41.20 4.18
N VAL A 196 19.06 41.61 3.98
CA VAL A 196 20.01 41.95 5.05
C VAL A 196 19.37 43.03 5.90
N ARG A 197 19.51 42.92 7.23
CA ARG A 197 19.02 43.95 8.15
C ARG A 197 20.21 44.69 8.75
N GLU A 198 20.11 46.00 8.80
CA GLU A 198 21.09 46.89 9.42
C GLU A 198 20.42 47.74 10.51
N MET A 199 21.20 48.16 11.50
CA MET A 199 20.72 49.10 12.51
C MET A 199 20.93 50.52 12.00
N ARG A 200 19.84 51.28 11.88
CA ARG A 200 19.85 52.69 11.50
C ARG A 200 18.96 53.46 12.46
N ASP A 201 19.51 54.50 13.09
CA ASP A 201 18.82 55.35 14.06
C ASP A 201 18.14 54.55 15.19
N GLY A 202 18.84 53.55 15.72
CA GLY A 202 18.33 52.69 16.80
C GLY A 202 17.22 51.73 16.38
N ARG A 203 16.91 51.61 15.08
CA ARG A 203 15.92 50.68 14.54
C ARG A 203 16.53 49.72 13.54
N LEU A 204 16.05 48.48 13.56
CA LEU A 204 16.46 47.44 12.62
C LEU A 204 15.69 47.64 11.30
N VAL A 205 16.40 48.05 10.24
CA VAL A 205 15.83 48.31 8.90
C VAL A 205 16.41 47.34 7.87
N ARG A 206 15.70 47.12 6.75
CA ARG A 206 16.22 46.30 5.64
C ARG A 206 17.26 47.12 4.88
N ALA A 207 18.48 46.60 4.79
CA ALA A 207 19.61 47.23 4.10
C ALA A 207 19.32 47.36 2.60
N ARG A 208 19.79 48.45 2.00
CA ARG A 208 19.63 48.77 0.58
C ARG A 208 20.98 49.08 -0.06
N ASP A 209 21.14 48.73 -1.33
CA ASP A 209 22.33 49.06 -2.12
C ASP A 209 22.31 50.52 -2.59
N ALA A 210 23.36 50.93 -3.32
CA ALA A 210 23.51 52.28 -3.85
C ALA A 210 22.39 52.70 -4.81
N ASP A 211 21.72 51.73 -5.45
CA ASP A 211 20.62 51.92 -6.37
C ASP A 211 19.24 51.88 -5.67
N GLY A 212 19.22 51.67 -4.36
CA GLY A 212 18.02 51.63 -3.53
C GLY A 212 17.29 50.28 -3.49
N ASN A 213 17.87 49.24 -4.08
CA ASN A 213 17.33 47.88 -4.01
C ASN A 213 17.70 47.22 -2.69
N TYR A 214 16.87 46.31 -2.18
CA TYR A 214 17.21 45.59 -0.95
C TYR A 214 18.42 44.67 -1.15
N ILE A 215 19.42 44.78 -0.28
CA ILE A 215 20.56 43.88 -0.27
C ILE A 215 20.07 42.52 0.21
N ARG A 216 20.22 41.49 -0.63
CA ARG A 216 19.79 40.11 -0.32
C ARG A 216 21.00 39.27 0.08
N ARG A 217 20.89 38.54 1.18
CA ARG A 217 21.91 37.54 1.56
C ARG A 217 21.69 36.30 0.70
N LYS A 218 22.69 35.93 -0.09
CA LYS A 218 22.75 34.59 -0.68
C LYS A 218 23.16 33.60 0.42
N SER A 219 22.20 32.95 1.07
CA SER A 219 22.53 31.74 1.83
C SER A 219 22.78 30.60 0.84
N LYS A 220 23.70 29.69 1.18
CA LYS A 220 23.84 28.42 0.47
C LYS A 220 22.49 27.71 0.58
N ASN A 221 21.79 27.53 -0.54
CA ASN A 221 20.51 26.83 -0.56
C ASN A 221 20.81 25.33 -0.47
N GLU A 222 20.78 24.77 0.74
CA GLU A 222 20.96 23.33 0.95
C GLU A 222 19.66 22.54 0.74
N GLY A 223 18.55 23.22 0.42
CA GLY A 223 17.21 22.62 0.29
C GLY A 223 16.47 22.50 1.63
N VAL A 224 15.24 22.01 1.57
CA VAL A 224 14.42 21.62 2.73
C VAL A 224 14.29 20.11 2.82
N LEU A 225 13.88 19.60 3.97
CA LEU A 225 13.58 18.18 4.10
C LEU A 225 12.48 17.77 3.10
N MET A 226 12.70 16.66 2.41
CA MET A 226 11.75 16.07 1.48
C MET A 226 10.42 15.78 2.18
N HIS A 227 9.32 16.16 1.54
CA HIS A 227 7.96 15.87 2.05
C HIS A 227 7.51 14.47 1.62
N ASP A 228 6.38 14.00 2.14
CA ASP A 228 5.77 12.72 1.79
C ASP A 228 4.78 12.78 0.62
N VAL A 229 4.69 13.91 -0.07
CA VAL A 229 4.01 14.04 -1.36
C VAL A 229 5.08 14.27 -2.43
N TRP A 230 5.31 13.26 -3.27
CA TRP A 230 6.32 13.28 -4.33
C TRP A 230 5.64 13.54 -5.66
N ASP A 231 5.86 14.71 -6.25
CA ASP A 231 5.26 15.15 -7.51
C ASP A 231 6.27 15.41 -8.64
N ASP A 232 7.55 15.18 -8.37
CA ASP A 232 8.67 15.38 -9.28
C ASP A 232 9.09 14.12 -10.06
N ILE A 233 8.55 12.95 -9.67
CA ILE A 233 8.80 11.68 -10.35
C ILE A 233 7.55 11.29 -11.16
N ASN A 234 7.66 11.30 -12.49
CA ASN A 234 6.58 10.82 -13.35
C ASN A 234 6.67 9.31 -13.64
N PHE A 235 5.56 8.73 -14.09
CA PHE A 235 5.53 7.36 -14.58
C PHE A 235 6.36 7.19 -15.87
N ILE A 236 6.73 5.96 -16.21
CA ILE A 236 7.53 5.68 -17.40
C ILE A 236 6.69 5.89 -18.67
N ALA A 237 7.05 6.90 -19.44
CA ALA A 237 6.45 7.15 -20.76
C ALA A 237 6.67 5.97 -21.73
N PRO A 238 5.75 5.70 -22.67
CA PRO A 238 5.89 4.60 -23.63
C PRO A 238 7.18 4.63 -24.46
N THR A 239 7.70 5.83 -24.74
CA THR A 239 8.93 6.06 -25.52
C THR A 239 10.21 6.09 -24.68
N SER A 240 10.11 5.88 -23.36
CA SER A 240 11.26 5.92 -22.47
C SER A 240 12.24 4.77 -22.76
N LYS A 241 13.54 5.09 -22.79
CA LYS A 241 14.62 4.10 -22.88
C LYS A 241 14.67 3.15 -21.69
N GLU A 242 14.08 3.52 -20.57
CA GLU A 242 14.00 2.67 -19.38
C GLU A 242 12.98 1.53 -19.54
N ARG A 243 12.02 1.68 -20.46
CA ARG A 243 10.89 0.77 -20.60
C ARG A 243 11.34 -0.57 -21.18
N VAL A 244 11.16 -1.65 -20.42
CA VAL A 244 11.43 -3.03 -20.89
C VAL A 244 10.16 -3.76 -21.37
N GLY A 245 9.00 -3.13 -21.20
CA GLY A 245 7.70 -3.63 -21.65
C GLY A 245 6.93 -4.42 -20.58
N TYR A 246 7.44 -4.50 -19.36
CA TYR A 246 6.67 -5.07 -18.25
C TYR A 246 5.46 -4.18 -17.93
N PRO A 247 4.23 -4.73 -17.78
CA PRO A 247 3.00 -3.93 -17.72
C PRO A 247 2.98 -2.85 -16.65
N THR A 248 3.54 -3.14 -15.47
CA THR A 248 3.47 -2.29 -14.26
C THR A 248 4.82 -1.73 -13.84
N GLN A 249 5.80 -1.64 -14.77
CA GLN A 249 7.16 -1.18 -14.48
C GLN A 249 7.17 0.20 -13.78
N LYS A 250 7.82 0.24 -12.61
CA LYS A 250 8.05 1.47 -11.84
C LYS A 250 9.31 2.21 -12.34
N PRO A 251 9.35 3.55 -12.25
CA PRO A 251 10.52 4.34 -12.68
C PRO A 251 11.70 4.18 -11.72
N LEU A 252 12.92 4.06 -12.25
CA LEU A 252 14.15 3.93 -11.45
C LEU A 252 14.30 5.04 -10.40
N ALA A 253 13.97 6.29 -10.75
CA ALA A 253 14.08 7.42 -9.84
C ALA A 253 13.26 7.25 -8.54
N LEU A 254 12.11 6.58 -8.62
CA LEU A 254 11.27 6.28 -7.46
C LEU A 254 12.00 5.32 -6.51
N LEU A 255 12.52 4.22 -7.05
CA LEU A 255 13.21 3.20 -6.25
C LEU A 255 14.54 3.74 -5.72
N GLN A 256 15.27 4.53 -6.50
CA GLN A 256 16.50 5.18 -6.07
C GLN A 256 16.28 6.11 -4.87
N ARG A 257 15.17 6.87 -4.85
CA ARG A 257 14.81 7.70 -3.70
C ARG A 257 14.54 6.87 -2.47
N VAL A 258 13.72 5.82 -2.58
CA VAL A 258 13.41 4.91 -1.47
C VAL A 258 14.68 4.25 -0.92
N ILE A 259 15.52 3.69 -1.80
CA ILE A 259 16.74 2.98 -1.41
C ILE A 259 17.75 3.94 -0.78
N THR A 260 17.95 5.13 -1.35
CA THR A 260 18.87 6.13 -0.78
C THR A 260 18.41 6.58 0.59
N ALA A 261 17.09 6.79 0.77
CA ALA A 261 16.54 7.23 2.03
C ALA A 261 16.67 6.15 3.11
N SER A 262 16.46 4.87 2.80
CA SER A 262 16.26 3.84 3.83
C SER A 262 17.28 2.70 3.81
N SER A 263 18.46 2.95 3.22
CA SER A 263 19.62 2.03 3.25
C SER A 263 20.93 2.79 3.01
N ASN A 264 22.05 2.19 3.39
CA ASN A 264 23.41 2.64 3.14
C ASN A 264 24.08 1.82 2.03
N PRO A 265 25.17 2.29 1.42
CA PRO A 265 26.01 1.46 0.56
C PRO A 265 26.42 0.15 1.26
N GLY A 266 26.26 -0.98 0.57
CA GLY A 266 26.51 -2.32 1.12
C GLY A 266 25.35 -2.97 1.88
N ASP A 267 24.31 -2.21 2.25
CA ASP A 267 23.10 -2.79 2.86
C ASP A 267 22.37 -3.70 1.84
N LEU A 268 21.63 -4.68 2.36
CA LEU A 268 20.88 -5.64 1.55
C LEU A 268 19.46 -5.15 1.26
N VAL A 269 19.18 -4.91 -0.01
CA VAL A 269 17.84 -4.59 -0.54
C VAL A 269 17.16 -5.86 -1.06
N PHE A 270 15.94 -6.10 -0.63
CA PHE A 270 15.16 -7.26 -1.02
C PHE A 270 13.86 -6.88 -1.72
N ASP A 271 13.56 -7.53 -2.84
CA ASP A 271 12.29 -7.42 -3.54
C ASP A 271 11.66 -8.81 -3.76
N PRO A 272 10.63 -9.20 -2.98
CA PRO A 272 9.97 -10.50 -3.09
C PRO A 272 8.99 -10.61 -4.27
N PHE A 273 8.81 -9.53 -5.04
CA PHE A 273 7.95 -9.44 -6.23
C PHE A 273 8.67 -8.69 -7.35
N CYS A 274 9.91 -9.09 -7.64
CA CYS A 274 10.85 -8.20 -8.34
C CYS A 274 10.49 -7.94 -9.81
N GLY A 275 9.67 -8.77 -10.45
CA GLY A 275 9.12 -8.56 -11.80
C GLY A 275 10.20 -8.22 -12.83
N CYS A 276 10.18 -6.97 -13.30
CA CYS A 276 11.17 -6.46 -14.26
C CYS A 276 12.49 -5.95 -13.63
N ALA A 277 12.73 -6.32 -12.37
CA ALA A 277 13.93 -6.08 -11.58
C ALA A 277 14.31 -4.60 -11.37
N THR A 278 13.33 -3.69 -11.40
CA THR A 278 13.61 -2.24 -11.24
C THR A 278 14.27 -1.94 -9.90
N THR A 279 13.77 -2.52 -8.80
CA THR A 279 14.35 -2.37 -7.46
C THR A 279 15.80 -2.87 -7.41
N LEU A 280 16.07 -4.03 -8.01
CA LEU A 280 17.39 -4.67 -8.02
C LEU A 280 18.40 -3.83 -8.83
N VAL A 281 17.98 -3.33 -9.99
CA VAL A 281 18.82 -2.43 -10.81
C VAL A 281 19.10 -1.12 -10.08
N ALA A 282 18.10 -0.53 -9.40
CA ALA A 282 18.30 0.68 -8.62
C ALA A 282 19.25 0.45 -7.42
N ALA A 283 19.14 -0.69 -6.74
CA ALA A 283 20.04 -1.09 -5.66
C ALA A 283 21.48 -1.27 -6.16
N ASP A 284 21.66 -1.93 -7.31
CA ASP A 284 22.98 -2.14 -7.92
C ASP A 284 23.64 -0.81 -8.33
N ASP A 285 22.89 0.07 -8.99
CA ASP A 285 23.34 1.42 -9.40
C ASP A 285 23.75 2.26 -8.17
N LEU A 286 23.11 2.03 -7.02
CA LEU A 286 23.41 2.69 -5.75
C LEU A 286 24.40 1.91 -4.88
N THR A 287 25.10 0.90 -5.41
CA THR A 287 26.10 0.11 -4.66
C THR A 287 25.56 -0.55 -3.38
N ARG A 288 24.32 -1.03 -3.42
CA ARG A 288 23.73 -1.90 -2.39
C ARG A 288 23.87 -3.36 -2.82
N SER A 289 23.96 -4.26 -1.84
CA SER A 289 23.72 -5.68 -2.10
C SER A 289 22.22 -5.89 -2.35
N TRP A 290 21.86 -6.91 -3.10
CA TRP A 290 20.45 -7.14 -3.40
C TRP A 290 20.12 -8.61 -3.65
N THR A 291 18.85 -8.95 -3.39
CA THR A 291 18.26 -10.22 -3.82
C THR A 291 16.81 -9.99 -4.24
N GLY A 292 16.29 -10.83 -5.12
CA GLY A 292 14.89 -10.74 -5.53
C GLY A 292 14.29 -12.11 -5.79
N ILE A 293 12.95 -12.16 -5.72
CA ILE A 293 12.18 -13.35 -6.08
C ILE A 293 11.10 -12.93 -7.08
N ASP A 294 10.91 -13.74 -8.11
CA ASP A 294 9.74 -13.65 -8.96
C ASP A 294 9.25 -15.04 -9.37
N ILE A 295 7.94 -15.17 -9.61
CA ILE A 295 7.37 -16.43 -10.10
C ILE A 295 7.77 -16.69 -11.56
N SER A 296 8.02 -15.63 -12.34
CA SER A 296 8.44 -15.72 -13.73
C SER A 296 9.95 -15.93 -13.81
N PRO A 297 10.43 -16.97 -14.52
CA PRO A 297 11.86 -17.12 -14.82
C PRO A 297 12.41 -15.92 -15.61
N LYS A 298 11.54 -15.18 -16.31
CA LYS A 298 11.92 -14.03 -17.12
C LYS A 298 12.55 -12.90 -16.29
N ALA A 299 12.23 -12.80 -15.00
CA ALA A 299 12.81 -11.80 -14.12
C ALA A 299 14.35 -11.91 -14.02
N ALA A 300 14.88 -13.14 -13.93
CA ALA A 300 16.32 -13.39 -13.86
C ALA A 300 17.05 -13.02 -15.16
N GLU A 301 16.44 -13.31 -16.31
CA GLU A 301 16.96 -12.90 -17.62
C GLU A 301 16.96 -11.37 -17.76
N LEU A 302 15.87 -10.72 -17.35
CA LEU A 302 15.70 -9.27 -17.45
C LEU A 302 16.72 -8.51 -16.59
N VAL A 303 16.96 -8.95 -15.35
CA VAL A 303 17.96 -8.27 -14.50
C VAL A 303 19.35 -8.37 -15.12
N THR A 304 19.68 -9.52 -15.70
CA THR A 304 20.98 -9.78 -16.33
C THR A 304 21.20 -8.86 -17.52
N HIS A 305 20.21 -8.75 -18.40
CA HIS A 305 20.24 -7.82 -19.52
C HIS A 305 20.35 -6.37 -19.06
N ARG A 306 19.54 -5.95 -18.08
CA ARG A 306 19.49 -4.55 -17.62
C ARG A 306 20.78 -4.10 -16.92
N ILE A 307 21.42 -4.96 -16.14
CA ILE A 307 22.68 -4.63 -15.46
C ILE A 307 23.84 -4.62 -16.45
N THR A 308 23.91 -5.62 -17.33
CA THR A 308 25.00 -5.72 -18.34
C THR A 308 25.01 -4.52 -19.29
N ASP A 309 23.84 -4.13 -19.82
CA ASP A 309 23.72 -3.02 -20.76
C ASP A 309 24.09 -1.66 -20.17
N ARG A 310 23.83 -1.46 -18.87
CA ARG A 310 23.97 -0.13 -18.24
C ARG A 310 25.41 0.17 -17.82
N GLN A 311 26.14 -0.85 -17.38
CA GLN A 311 27.48 -0.64 -16.82
C GLN A 311 28.61 -1.13 -17.72
N GLY A 312 28.31 -1.80 -18.85
CA GLY A 312 29.32 -2.30 -19.77
C GLY A 312 30.28 -3.32 -19.13
N LEU A 313 29.94 -3.82 -17.95
CA LEU A 313 30.69 -4.77 -17.14
C LEU A 313 29.79 -5.96 -16.89
N PHE A 314 30.26 -7.15 -17.24
CA PHE A 314 29.61 -8.39 -16.82
C PHE A 314 29.69 -8.48 -15.30
N ARG A 315 28.52 -8.49 -14.65
CA ARG A 315 28.40 -8.85 -13.23
C ARG A 315 27.79 -10.25 -13.17
N ASP A 316 28.40 -11.12 -12.37
CA ASP A 316 27.87 -12.47 -12.14
C ASP A 316 26.58 -12.35 -11.32
N ILE A 317 25.44 -12.42 -12.02
CA ILE A 317 24.12 -12.54 -11.41
C ILE A 317 23.82 -14.01 -11.25
N ILE A 318 23.38 -14.38 -10.05
CA ILE A 318 23.14 -15.77 -9.70
C ILE A 318 21.66 -16.05 -9.85
N HIS A 319 21.30 -16.97 -10.74
CA HIS A 319 19.92 -17.45 -10.86
C HIS A 319 19.76 -18.77 -10.10
N ARG A 320 18.77 -18.85 -9.21
CA ARG A 320 18.46 -20.05 -8.44
C ARG A 320 16.98 -20.43 -8.54
N THR A 321 16.74 -21.73 -8.54
CA THR A 321 15.39 -22.32 -8.43
C THR A 321 15.26 -23.20 -7.20
N ASP A 322 16.37 -23.47 -6.52
CA ASP A 322 16.45 -24.24 -5.29
C ASP A 322 16.30 -23.36 -4.05
N LEU A 323 15.81 -23.95 -2.95
CA LEU A 323 15.62 -23.24 -1.69
C LEU A 323 16.97 -23.08 -0.96
N PRO A 324 17.28 -21.90 -0.39
CA PRO A 324 18.43 -21.77 0.49
C PRO A 324 18.27 -22.65 1.74
N LYS A 325 19.38 -23.13 2.33
CA LYS A 325 19.31 -23.94 3.54
C LYS A 325 19.37 -23.02 4.76
N ARG A 326 18.29 -22.95 5.53
CA ARG A 326 18.19 -22.11 6.72
C ARG A 326 19.21 -22.53 7.80
N THR A 327 20.04 -21.60 8.24
CA THR A 327 21.14 -21.88 9.20
C THR A 327 20.92 -21.25 10.58
N ASP A 328 20.08 -20.21 10.66
CA ASP A 328 19.79 -19.44 11.89
C ASP A 328 18.99 -20.18 12.97
N LEU A 329 18.38 -21.33 12.64
CA LEU A 329 17.55 -22.12 13.57
C LEU A 329 18.35 -23.06 14.49
N GLY A 330 19.68 -23.08 14.39
CA GLY A 330 20.52 -24.07 15.04
C GLY A 330 20.31 -25.48 14.46
N THR A 331 21.21 -26.41 14.79
CA THR A 331 20.94 -27.82 14.50
C THR A 331 19.89 -28.30 15.51
N PRO A 332 18.76 -28.90 15.10
CA PRO A 332 17.92 -29.58 16.08
C PRO A 332 18.79 -30.58 16.84
N PRO A 333 18.65 -30.70 18.17
CA PRO A 333 19.43 -31.68 18.92
C PRO A 333 19.27 -33.04 18.25
N PRO A 334 20.36 -33.83 18.12
CA PRO A 334 20.25 -35.15 17.52
C PRO A 334 19.15 -35.89 18.27
N THR A 335 18.11 -36.29 17.55
CA THR A 335 17.06 -37.15 18.08
C THR A 335 17.77 -38.37 18.65
N THR A 336 17.90 -38.44 19.97
CA THR A 336 18.36 -39.64 20.64
C THR A 336 17.31 -40.68 20.31
N ALA A 337 17.58 -41.50 19.28
CA ALA A 337 16.83 -42.70 19.04
C ALA A 337 16.79 -43.46 20.38
N PRO A 338 15.60 -43.92 20.82
CA PRO A 338 15.54 -44.73 22.02
C PRO A 338 16.51 -45.92 21.84
N PRO A 339 17.28 -46.29 22.87
CA PRO A 339 18.25 -47.36 22.76
C PRO A 339 17.52 -48.62 22.28
N THR A 340 17.97 -49.16 21.15
CA THR A 340 17.53 -50.45 20.63
C THR A 340 17.99 -51.53 21.61
N GLY A 341 17.13 -51.87 22.56
CA GLY A 341 17.23 -53.02 23.44
C GLY A 341 16.53 -54.23 22.82
N ASN A 342 17.23 -55.36 22.86
CA ASN A 342 16.97 -56.61 22.17
C ASN A 342 15.59 -57.28 22.41
N THR A 343 15.10 -57.91 21.33
CA THR A 343 14.29 -59.13 21.20
C THR A 343 13.63 -59.74 22.46
N SER A 344 12.29 -59.78 22.46
CA SER A 344 11.53 -60.97 22.86
C SER A 344 10.10 -60.95 22.29
N THR A 345 9.81 -61.94 21.44
CA THR A 345 8.52 -62.60 21.19
C THR A 345 7.24 -61.77 20.98
N ALA A 346 6.80 -61.74 19.72
CA ALA A 346 5.46 -61.36 19.28
C ALA A 346 4.38 -62.40 19.68
N PRO A 347 3.11 -61.97 19.80
CA PRO A 347 1.98 -62.72 19.29
C PRO A 347 1.36 -62.01 18.06
N SER A 348 0.93 -62.82 17.10
CA SER A 348 0.31 -62.44 15.81
C SER A 348 -1.20 -62.15 15.98
N PRO A 349 -1.94 -61.72 14.93
CA PRO A 349 -2.51 -60.38 14.86
C PRO A 349 -4.04 -60.35 15.00
N ALA A 350 -4.57 -59.28 15.59
CA ALA A 350 -5.98 -58.95 15.47
C ALA A 350 -6.19 -57.97 14.31
N THR A 351 -7.10 -58.37 13.43
CA THR A 351 -7.64 -57.70 12.25
C THR A 351 -7.99 -56.22 12.51
N ALA A 352 -7.43 -55.32 11.71
CA ALA A 352 -7.94 -53.96 11.54
C ALA A 352 -8.09 -53.68 10.05
N GLN A 353 -9.35 -53.50 9.66
CA GLN A 353 -9.81 -53.20 8.31
C GLN A 353 -9.32 -51.83 7.82
N ASP A 354 -9.22 -51.73 6.51
CA ASP A 354 -8.94 -50.55 5.71
C ASP A 354 -9.53 -49.24 6.27
N ALA A 355 -8.66 -48.30 6.62
CA ALA A 355 -9.01 -46.89 6.75
C ALA A 355 -8.60 -46.18 5.46
N ALA A 356 -9.61 -45.92 4.62
CA ALA A 356 -9.55 -45.00 3.48
C ALA A 356 -9.05 -43.60 3.92
N PRO A 357 -8.44 -42.81 3.02
CA PRO A 357 -7.89 -41.51 3.36
C PRO A 357 -8.99 -40.60 3.94
N THR A 358 -8.68 -40.03 5.09
CA THR A 358 -9.55 -39.15 5.86
C THR A 358 -10.04 -37.97 5.01
N SER A 359 -11.33 -37.72 5.14
CA SER A 359 -12.13 -36.69 4.50
C SER A 359 -11.49 -35.31 4.48
N ARG A 360 -11.69 -34.58 3.37
CA ARG A 360 -11.46 -33.13 3.26
C ARG A 360 -12.04 -32.39 4.49
N PRO A 361 -11.30 -31.47 5.11
CA PRO A 361 -11.82 -30.65 6.20
C PRO A 361 -12.90 -29.69 5.72
N ASP A 362 -13.84 -29.37 6.62
CA ASP A 362 -15.05 -28.61 6.34
C ASP A 362 -14.77 -27.11 6.15
N THR A 363 -14.68 -26.68 4.89
CA THR A 363 -14.54 -25.27 4.49
C THR A 363 -15.86 -24.47 4.64
N SER A 364 -16.96 -25.06 5.11
CA SER A 364 -18.26 -24.39 5.21
C SER A 364 -18.27 -23.23 6.22
N LYS A 365 -17.45 -23.30 7.28
CA LYS A 365 -17.27 -22.21 8.27
C LYS A 365 -16.71 -20.92 7.65
N TRP A 366 -15.96 -21.05 6.55
CA TRP A 366 -15.30 -19.93 5.85
C TRP A 366 -16.25 -19.15 4.94
N ILE A 367 -17.19 -19.86 4.33
CA ILE A 367 -18.16 -19.32 3.38
C ILE A 367 -19.30 -18.58 4.11
N THR A 368 -19.61 -18.98 5.34
CA THR A 368 -20.84 -18.55 6.05
C THR A 368 -20.62 -17.52 7.16
N SER A 369 -19.39 -17.13 7.49
CA SER A 369 -19.12 -16.11 8.51
C SER A 369 -19.31 -14.67 7.98
N SER A 370 -20.49 -14.37 7.46
CA SER A 370 -20.99 -13.00 7.35
C SER A 370 -21.65 -12.62 8.68
N LEU A 371 -21.35 -11.43 9.20
CA LEU A 371 -22.10 -10.86 10.33
C LEU A 371 -23.61 -11.01 10.07
N PRO A 372 -24.42 -11.43 11.05
CA PRO A 372 -25.85 -11.63 10.84
C PRO A 372 -26.50 -10.32 10.37
N PRO A 373 -27.39 -10.34 9.37
CA PRO A 373 -28.10 -9.15 8.96
C PRO A 373 -28.90 -8.62 10.15
N ARG A 374 -28.72 -7.32 10.45
CA ARG A 374 -29.51 -6.62 11.45
C ARG A 374 -30.98 -6.73 11.05
N ALA A 375 -31.79 -7.34 11.90
CA ALA A 375 -33.22 -7.48 11.69
C ALA A 375 -33.85 -6.11 11.35
N ALA A 376 -34.59 -6.05 10.25
CA ALA A 376 -35.40 -4.89 9.92
C ALA A 376 -36.43 -4.66 11.04
N PRO A 377 -36.65 -3.43 11.50
CA PRO A 377 -37.70 -3.17 12.48
C PRO A 377 -39.06 -3.40 11.81
N THR A 378 -39.69 -4.52 12.13
CA THR A 378 -41.13 -4.72 11.98
C THR A 378 -41.85 -3.90 13.03
N THR A 379 -42.35 -2.73 12.66
CA THR A 379 -43.45 -2.09 13.38
C THR A 379 -44.63 -2.00 12.42
N SER A 380 -45.52 -2.99 12.53
CA SER A 380 -46.91 -2.83 12.15
C SER A 380 -47.56 -1.88 13.15
N THR A 381 -47.90 -0.68 12.72
CA THR A 381 -48.92 0.12 13.39
C THR A 381 -50.02 0.36 12.39
N THR A 382 -51.10 -0.38 12.60
CA THR A 382 -52.40 -0.22 11.97
C THR A 382 -52.92 1.19 12.25
N PHE A 383 -53.19 1.97 11.21
CA PHE A 383 -54.18 3.03 11.25
C PHE A 383 -55.21 2.77 10.17
N ASN A 384 -56.48 2.87 10.57
CA ASN A 384 -57.64 2.39 9.85
C ASN A 384 -57.83 3.02 8.47
N SER A 385 -58.32 2.16 7.57
CA SER A 385 -58.80 2.42 6.22
C SER A 385 -59.98 3.40 6.18
N CYS A 386 -60.06 4.17 5.09
CA CYS A 386 -61.34 4.50 4.46
C CYS A 386 -61.23 4.13 2.98
N ALA A 387 -62.15 3.26 2.56
CA ALA A 387 -62.19 2.59 1.27
C ALA A 387 -62.78 3.47 0.16
N ALA A 388 -62.34 3.23 -1.09
CA ALA A 388 -63.23 3.19 -2.24
C ALA A 388 -62.58 2.42 -3.40
N THR A 389 -63.30 1.42 -3.86
CA THR A 389 -62.96 0.43 -4.87
C THR A 389 -63.34 0.91 -6.28
N ALA A 390 -62.67 0.32 -7.26
CA ALA A 390 -63.19 -0.10 -8.57
C ALA A 390 -63.00 0.79 -9.83
N THR A 391 -62.26 0.17 -10.78
CA THR A 391 -62.59 -0.05 -12.21
C THR A 391 -62.61 1.08 -13.24
N GLY A 392 -61.83 0.88 -14.33
CA GLY A 392 -62.39 0.89 -15.69
C GLY A 392 -61.91 1.95 -16.70
N SER A 393 -61.23 1.45 -17.76
CA SER A 393 -61.38 1.79 -19.19
C SER A 393 -60.87 3.11 -19.84
N LYS A 394 -60.27 2.86 -21.02
CA LYS A 394 -59.91 3.63 -22.24
C LYS A 394 -60.50 5.04 -22.55
N ALA A 395 -59.66 5.77 -23.34
CA ALA A 395 -59.93 6.84 -24.33
C ALA A 395 -60.29 8.23 -23.76
N THR A 396 -59.91 9.41 -24.27
CA THR A 396 -59.20 10.00 -25.44
C THR A 396 -58.95 11.47 -25.04
N ALA A 397 -57.94 12.21 -25.51
CA ALA A 397 -58.03 13.07 -26.71
C ALA A 397 -56.73 13.86 -26.93
N GLU A 398 -56.52 14.21 -28.20
CA GLU A 398 -55.37 14.84 -28.84
C GLU A 398 -55.18 16.34 -28.55
N TRP A 399 -53.96 16.84 -28.80
CA TRP A 399 -53.60 17.91 -29.77
C TRP A 399 -52.05 18.05 -29.77
N SER A 400 -51.36 17.57 -30.83
CA SER A 400 -50.93 18.32 -32.04
C SER A 400 -49.81 19.35 -31.77
N THR A 401 -48.52 18.95 -31.93
CA THR A 401 -47.53 19.35 -32.98
C THR A 401 -47.03 20.82 -32.87
N CYS A 402 -45.77 21.20 -33.12
CA CYS A 402 -44.77 20.78 -34.12
C CYS A 402 -43.34 21.19 -33.69
N GLU A 403 -42.33 20.41 -34.09
CA GLU A 403 -40.91 20.81 -34.19
C GLU A 403 -40.70 21.79 -35.38
N PRO A 404 -39.48 22.31 -35.59
CA PRO A 404 -38.60 21.58 -36.52
C PRO A 404 -37.13 21.50 -36.10
N ALA A 405 -36.51 20.43 -36.60
CA ALA A 405 -35.09 20.12 -36.52
C ALA A 405 -34.24 20.75 -37.64
N SER A 406 -32.92 20.67 -37.43
CA SER A 406 -31.82 20.53 -38.40
C SER A 406 -31.06 21.79 -38.88
N SER A 407 -29.75 21.80 -38.62
CA SER A 407 -28.68 21.81 -39.64
C SER A 407 -27.28 21.92 -38.98
N SER A 408 -26.32 21.15 -39.50
CA SER A 408 -24.88 21.24 -39.20
C SER A 408 -24.18 22.11 -40.27
N PRO A 409 -22.84 22.13 -40.39
CA PRO A 409 -21.85 22.99 -39.72
C PRO A 409 -21.09 23.91 -40.71
N THR A 410 -20.54 25.07 -40.30
CA THR A 410 -19.38 25.66 -41.02
C THR A 410 -18.54 26.61 -40.17
N ARG A 411 -17.22 26.40 -40.30
CA ARG A 411 -16.05 27.16 -39.86
C ARG A 411 -15.99 28.56 -40.50
N LEU A 412 -15.56 29.59 -39.76
CA LEU A 412 -14.67 30.65 -40.27
C LEU A 412 -14.04 31.48 -39.14
N ALA A 413 -12.76 31.73 -39.31
CA ALA A 413 -11.86 32.44 -38.41
C ALA A 413 -12.07 33.96 -38.42
N ARG A 414 -11.67 34.64 -37.33
CA ARG A 414 -10.97 35.94 -37.31
C ARG A 414 -10.55 36.29 -35.87
N THR A 415 -9.24 36.41 -35.67
CA THR A 415 -8.57 37.25 -34.64
C THR A 415 -8.49 38.70 -35.15
N PRO A 416 -7.83 39.61 -34.43
CA PRO A 416 -8.07 40.12 -33.09
C PRO A 416 -8.45 41.62 -33.16
N ASP A 417 -8.93 42.23 -32.09
CA ASP A 417 -8.79 43.69 -32.00
C ASP A 417 -8.54 44.16 -30.57
N ASP A 418 -7.48 44.96 -30.54
CA ASP A 418 -6.84 45.68 -29.48
C ASP A 418 -7.70 46.89 -29.09
N ARG A 419 -7.81 47.20 -27.80
CA ARG A 419 -8.12 48.56 -27.30
C ARG A 419 -7.89 48.67 -25.80
N SER A 420 -6.69 49.14 -25.52
CA SER A 420 -6.20 49.90 -24.37
C SER A 420 -7.14 50.94 -23.75
N SER A 421 -6.97 51.12 -22.43
CA SER A 421 -7.08 52.34 -21.59
C SER A 421 -8.27 52.43 -20.62
N PRO A 422 -8.18 53.21 -19.51
CA PRO A 422 -7.06 53.44 -18.60
C PRO A 422 -7.46 53.43 -17.10
N HIS A 423 -6.44 53.60 -16.24
CA HIS A 423 -6.52 53.97 -14.82
C HIS A 423 -7.50 55.10 -14.49
N MET A 424 -8.21 54.98 -13.35
CA MET A 424 -8.40 56.08 -12.40
C MET A 424 -8.32 55.57 -10.96
N SER A 425 -7.51 56.30 -10.19
CA SER A 425 -7.44 56.34 -8.74
C SER A 425 -8.65 57.10 -8.17
N ASP A 426 -9.07 56.77 -6.95
CA ASP A 426 -8.99 57.73 -5.82
C ASP A 426 -9.61 57.16 -4.52
N THR A 427 -8.74 57.14 -3.50
CA THR A 427 -8.90 57.56 -2.10
C THR A 427 -10.07 57.13 -1.19
N ASN A 428 -9.61 56.61 -0.04
CA ASN A 428 -10.02 56.88 1.35
C ASN A 428 -11.29 56.24 1.95
N GLY A 429 -11.08 55.51 3.05
CA GLY A 429 -12.15 55.11 3.98
C GLY A 429 -11.72 54.06 5.01
N THR A 430 -10.91 54.46 5.98
CA THR A 430 -10.45 53.63 7.11
C THR A 430 -11.56 53.42 8.13
N THR A 431 -11.98 52.18 8.38
CA THR A 431 -12.54 51.74 9.68
C THR A 431 -12.11 50.29 9.97
N ARG A 432 -11.11 50.13 10.84
CA ARG A 432 -10.75 48.84 11.45
C ARG A 432 -11.75 48.55 12.56
N THR A 433 -12.53 47.48 12.41
CA THR A 433 -13.17 46.79 13.53
C THR A 433 -12.31 45.58 13.91
N SER A 434 -11.77 45.60 15.14
CA SER A 434 -11.05 44.48 15.73
C SER A 434 -12.01 43.30 15.96
N PRO A 435 -11.67 42.05 15.58
CA PRO A 435 -12.47 40.90 15.95
C PRO A 435 -12.29 40.59 17.45
N MET A 436 -13.41 40.37 18.14
CA MET A 436 -13.44 39.88 19.53
C MET A 436 -12.76 38.50 19.63
N PRO A 437 -12.09 38.19 20.77
CA PRO A 437 -11.57 36.85 21.00
C PRO A 437 -12.73 35.85 21.20
N PRO A 438 -12.56 34.58 20.79
CA PRO A 438 -13.59 33.55 21.00
C PRO A 438 -13.78 33.26 22.50
N PRO A 439 -14.97 32.81 22.93
CA PRO A 439 -15.21 32.47 24.32
C PRO A 439 -14.33 31.29 24.74
N VAL A 440 -13.76 31.39 25.94
CA VAL A 440 -12.99 30.34 26.60
C VAL A 440 -13.90 29.11 26.76
N ARG A 441 -13.57 28.03 26.06
CA ARG A 441 -14.24 26.73 26.19
C ARG A 441 -13.85 26.16 27.55
N GLN A 442 -14.79 26.09 28.50
CA GLN A 442 -14.61 25.26 29.69
C GLN A 442 -14.35 23.83 29.21
N GLN A 443 -13.22 23.26 29.63
CA GLN A 443 -12.92 21.85 29.39
C GLN A 443 -13.85 21.01 30.27
N ASP A 444 -14.81 20.34 29.65
CA ASP A 444 -15.46 19.20 30.29
C ASP A 444 -14.41 18.10 30.50
N PRO A 445 -14.41 17.39 31.64
CA PRO A 445 -13.40 16.36 31.90
C PRO A 445 -13.50 15.23 30.86
N GLU A 446 -12.39 14.95 30.18
CA GLU A 446 -12.29 13.82 29.24
C GLU A 446 -12.59 12.51 29.98
N ALA A 447 -13.57 11.76 29.48
CA ALA A 447 -13.85 10.42 29.96
C ALA A 447 -12.64 9.52 29.69
N THR A 448 -12.19 8.80 30.71
CA THR A 448 -11.07 7.87 30.61
C THR A 448 -11.38 6.73 29.61
N PRO A 449 -10.35 6.13 28.97
CA PRO A 449 -10.54 5.01 28.05
C PRO A 449 -11.37 3.85 28.62
N GLU A 450 -11.28 3.61 29.94
CA GLU A 450 -12.08 2.61 30.65
C GLU A 450 -13.56 2.99 30.76
N GLN A 451 -13.88 4.27 30.95
CA GLN A 451 -15.26 4.77 30.98
C GLN A 451 -15.91 4.69 29.59
N VAL A 452 -15.14 4.93 28.52
CA VAL A 452 -15.59 4.76 27.13
C VAL A 452 -15.82 3.27 26.82
N ALA A 453 -14.91 2.38 27.25
CA ALA A 453 -15.07 0.94 27.07
C ALA A 453 -16.28 0.38 27.84
N ALA A 454 -16.53 0.85 29.07
CA ALA A 454 -17.69 0.45 29.87
C ALA A 454 -19.02 0.96 29.29
N ALA A 455 -19.03 2.14 28.66
CA ALA A 455 -20.22 2.68 28.00
C ALA A 455 -20.56 1.92 26.70
N LEU A 456 -19.55 1.45 25.96
CA LEU A 456 -19.73 0.66 24.74
C LEU A 456 -20.23 -0.77 25.01
N LEU A 457 -19.96 -1.32 26.20
CA LEU A 457 -20.36 -2.66 26.61
C LEU A 457 -21.75 -2.75 27.30
N ARG A 458 -22.42 -1.62 27.55
CA ARG A 458 -23.73 -1.57 28.26
C ARG A 458 -24.93 -1.30 27.34
N ARG A 459 -24.88 -1.71 26.08
CA ARG A 459 -26.04 -1.65 25.18
C ARG A 459 -26.44 -3.05 24.68
N ASP A 460 -26.89 -3.86 25.62
CA ASP A 460 -27.85 -4.94 25.34
C ASP A 460 -29.20 -4.55 25.96
N PRO A 461 -30.32 -4.61 25.23
CA PRO A 461 -31.63 -4.38 25.83
C PRO A 461 -32.01 -5.62 26.65
N ALA A 462 -32.26 -5.42 27.95
CA ALA A 462 -32.85 -6.43 28.82
C ALA A 462 -34.24 -6.85 28.29
N PRO A 463 -34.63 -8.13 28.35
CA PRO A 463 -35.97 -8.57 27.98
C PRO A 463 -36.98 -8.16 29.06
N THR A 464 -38.05 -7.48 28.64
CA THR A 464 -39.16 -7.08 29.50
C THR A 464 -39.95 -8.33 29.91
N ALA A 465 -39.83 -8.73 31.18
CA ALA A 465 -40.70 -9.73 31.79
C ALA A 465 -42.07 -9.09 32.11
N ALA A 466 -43.12 -9.56 31.43
CA ALA A 466 -44.49 -9.25 31.80
C ALA A 466 -44.85 -10.02 33.08
N GLN A 467 -45.09 -9.30 34.18
CA GLN A 467 -45.80 -9.83 35.34
C GLN A 467 -47.24 -9.33 35.28
N ALA A 468 -48.16 -10.28 35.18
CA ALA A 468 -49.56 -10.10 35.48
C ALA A 468 -49.73 -9.88 36.99
N THR A 469 -50.51 -8.89 37.38
CA THR A 469 -50.99 -8.70 38.75
C THR A 469 -52.49 -9.00 38.77
N PRO A 470 -53.02 -9.70 39.80
CA PRO A 470 -54.44 -9.99 39.88
C PRO A 470 -55.20 -8.82 40.54
N GLN A 471 -56.27 -8.36 39.89
CA GLN A 471 -57.58 -8.07 40.47
C GLN A 471 -58.60 -7.79 39.36
#